data_AF-F6TDH5-F1
#
_entry.id   AF-F6TDH5-F1
#
_cell.length_a   1.000
_cell.length_b   1.000
_cell.length_c   1.000
_cell.angle_alpha   90.00
_cell.angle_beta   90.00
_cell.angle_gamma   90.00
#
_symmetry.space_group_name_H-M   'P 1'
#
loop_
_entity.id
_entity.type
_entity.pdbx_description
1 polymer ?
#
loop_
_entity_poly.entity_id
_entity_poly.type
_entity_poly.pdbx_seq_one_letter_code
_entity_poly.pdbx_strand_id
1 'polypeptide(L)'
;MAGPLCLVLLSASLAGLLLPGGSVFLSRDRAHGLLHRVRRANSFLEELKKGNLERECREESCSFEEAREVFEDVEQTTEFWNKYKDGDQCDSNPCLNEGKCKDGLGEYTCTCLEGFEGKNCELSMRQLCSLDNGDCDQFCSEERNSVVCSCASGYILGDNGKSCISTEPFPCGKHTQGRGKRAADQATQSHEDPTQTDILEQYSPGDLAPTKSPGDLLGSNKTETNAENQQNLVRIVGGKECQEGECPWQALLINEENEGFCGGTILNEYYILTAAHCLHQTRRFKVRVGDRNTEEEEGNEMAHEVEMIIKHNKFIRETYDFDIAVVKLKTPITFRMNVAPACLPEKDWAESTLMTQKSGIVSGFGRTHEKGRPSATLKMLEVPYVDRNTCKLSSSFVITQNMFCAGYDSNPEDACQGDSGGPHVTRFKDTYFVTGIVSWGEGCARKGKYGVYTKVTSFLKWIDRSMKARGGAQAERAAPVPHPH
;
A
#
# COMPACT_ATOMS: atom_id res chain seq x y z
N MET A 1 99.97 3.12 -37.18
CA MET A 1 98.95 3.93 -37.89
C MET A 1 97.78 3.03 -38.26
N ALA A 2 96.64 3.14 -37.58
CA ALA A 2 95.34 2.56 -37.96
C ALA A 2 94.18 3.15 -37.13
N GLY A 3 94.30 4.42 -36.71
CA GLY A 3 93.37 5.06 -35.78
C GLY A 3 92.10 5.71 -36.34
N PRO A 4 92.01 6.20 -37.61
CA PRO A 4 90.87 7.02 -38.02
C PRO A 4 89.69 6.26 -38.64
N LEU A 5 89.88 5.06 -39.22
CA LEU A 5 88.79 4.40 -39.97
C LEU A 5 87.68 3.82 -39.09
N CYS A 6 88.01 3.34 -37.89
CA CYS A 6 87.03 2.68 -37.00
C CYS A 6 86.05 3.69 -36.35
N LEU A 7 86.51 4.91 -36.09
CA LEU A 7 85.69 5.99 -35.53
C LEU A 7 84.64 6.54 -36.51
N VAL A 8 84.95 6.60 -37.81
CA VAL A 8 84.01 7.08 -38.84
C VAL A 8 82.87 6.08 -39.10
N LEU A 9 83.15 4.78 -38.99
CA LEU A 9 82.11 3.75 -39.15
C LEU A 9 81.15 3.72 -37.94
N LEU A 10 81.68 3.92 -36.72
CA LEU A 10 80.84 4.00 -35.50
C LEU A 10 79.95 5.25 -35.48
N SER A 11 80.44 6.41 -35.94
CA SER A 11 79.61 7.62 -36.02
C SER A 11 78.50 7.53 -37.07
N ALA A 12 78.76 6.86 -38.20
CA ALA A 12 77.74 6.59 -39.21
C ALA A 12 76.61 5.67 -38.70
N SER A 13 76.93 4.67 -37.87
CA SER A 13 75.93 3.78 -37.27
C SER A 13 75.08 4.42 -36.16
N LEU A 14 75.61 5.40 -35.42
CA LEU A 14 74.84 6.09 -34.36
C LEU A 14 73.96 7.22 -34.90
N ALA A 15 74.33 7.87 -36.01
CA ALA A 15 73.53 8.93 -36.62
C ALA A 15 72.19 8.43 -37.19
N GLY A 16 72.06 7.14 -37.50
CA GLY A 16 70.81 6.53 -37.96
C GLY A 16 69.77 6.25 -36.85
N LEU A 17 70.13 6.42 -35.58
CA LEU A 17 69.30 6.04 -34.42
C LEU A 17 68.70 7.24 -33.64
N LEU A 18 68.85 8.46 -34.16
CA LEU A 18 68.33 9.70 -33.55
C LEU A 18 67.43 10.51 -34.49
N LEU A 19 66.65 9.83 -35.34
CA LEU A 19 65.44 10.42 -35.91
C LEU A 19 64.27 10.09 -34.98
N PRO A 20 63.45 11.08 -34.53
CA PRO A 20 62.21 10.77 -33.84
C PRO A 20 61.36 9.93 -34.79
N GLY A 21 60.74 8.85 -34.28
CA GLY A 21 60.04 7.86 -35.09
C GLY A 21 58.98 8.49 -35.98
N GLY A 22 59.36 8.80 -37.23
CA GLY A 22 58.45 9.27 -38.25
C GLY A 22 57.45 8.15 -38.50
N SER A 23 56.17 8.41 -38.23
CA SER A 23 55.14 7.41 -38.43
C SER A 23 55.17 6.94 -39.88
N VAL A 24 55.38 5.63 -40.07
CA VAL A 24 55.34 5.00 -41.41
C VAL A 24 53.95 5.18 -42.06
N PHE A 25 52.95 5.54 -41.25
CA PHE A 25 51.65 6.02 -41.65
C PHE A 25 51.59 7.55 -41.64
N LEU A 26 51.13 8.15 -42.74
CA LEU A 26 50.75 9.57 -42.81
C LEU A 26 49.59 9.84 -41.85
N SER A 27 49.57 11.02 -41.22
CA SER A 27 48.37 11.48 -40.48
C SER A 27 47.18 11.60 -41.43
N ARG A 28 45.94 11.40 -40.93
CA ARG A 28 44.70 11.37 -41.74
C ARG A 28 44.61 12.54 -42.72
N ASP A 29 44.92 13.75 -42.24
CA ASP A 29 44.85 15.00 -43.00
C ASP A 29 45.92 15.11 -44.09
N ARG A 30 47.10 14.52 -43.87
CA ARG A 30 48.19 14.48 -44.87
C ARG A 30 48.02 13.36 -45.88
N ALA A 31 47.39 12.25 -45.49
CA ALA A 31 47.09 11.12 -46.38
C ALA A 31 46.08 11.51 -47.48
N HIS A 32 45.09 12.35 -47.16
CA HIS A 32 44.06 12.80 -48.11
C HIS A 32 44.62 13.69 -49.24
N GLY A 33 45.78 14.33 -49.05
CA GLY A 33 46.41 15.18 -50.07
C GLY A 33 47.29 14.46 -51.10
N LEU A 34 47.64 13.19 -50.87
CA LEU A 34 48.58 12.43 -51.73
C LEU A 34 47.92 11.26 -52.48
N LEU A 35 46.76 10.79 -52.03
CA LEU A 35 45.97 9.79 -52.73
C LEU A 35 44.68 10.43 -53.23
N HIS A 36 44.64 10.83 -54.50
CA HIS A 36 43.38 11.07 -55.22
C HIS A 36 42.66 9.72 -55.42
N ARG A 37 42.03 9.21 -54.35
CA ARG A 37 40.96 8.23 -54.50
C ARG A 37 39.81 8.93 -55.21
N VAL A 38 39.37 8.36 -56.33
CA VAL A 38 38.05 8.65 -56.89
C VAL A 38 37.03 8.28 -55.81
N ARG A 39 36.03 9.14 -55.54
CA ARG A 39 34.93 8.79 -54.63
C ARG A 39 34.28 7.50 -55.13
N ARG A 40 33.91 6.62 -54.20
CA ARG A 40 33.18 5.37 -54.52
C ARG A 40 31.69 5.61 -54.79
N ALA A 41 31.24 6.82 -54.50
CA ALA A 41 29.84 7.24 -54.46
C ALA A 41 29.47 8.19 -55.62
N ASN A 42 28.16 8.44 -55.78
CA ASN A 42 27.54 9.08 -56.95
C ASN A 42 27.67 8.26 -58.25
N SER A 43 27.53 6.93 -58.14
CA SER A 43 27.43 6.01 -59.28
C SER A 43 25.98 5.75 -59.70
N PHE A 44 25.71 5.60 -61.00
CA PHE A 44 24.34 5.45 -61.56
C PHE A 44 23.52 4.25 -61.00
N LEU A 45 24.17 3.29 -60.33
CA LEU A 45 23.55 2.11 -59.71
C LEU A 45 23.94 1.98 -58.22
N GLU A 46 24.13 3.11 -57.53
CA GLU A 46 24.51 3.15 -56.10
C GLU A 46 23.47 2.44 -55.22
N GLU A 47 22.21 2.82 -55.36
CA GLU A 47 21.03 2.36 -54.60
C GLU A 47 20.72 0.86 -54.80
N LEU A 48 21.39 0.19 -55.74
CA LEU A 48 21.30 -1.26 -55.96
C LEU A 48 22.35 -2.06 -55.16
N LYS A 49 23.23 -1.40 -54.43
CA LYS A 49 24.23 -2.03 -53.56
C LYS A 49 23.66 -2.15 -52.15
N LYS A 50 24.05 -3.19 -51.40
CA LYS A 50 23.74 -3.23 -49.96
C LYS A 50 24.36 -2.01 -49.25
N GLY A 51 23.57 -1.40 -48.37
CA GLY A 51 23.96 -0.25 -47.56
C GLY A 51 25.26 -0.49 -46.80
N ASN A 52 26.06 0.56 -46.68
CA ASN A 52 27.36 0.54 -46.04
C ASN A 52 27.67 1.85 -45.32
N LEU A 53 27.69 1.80 -43.99
CA LEU A 53 27.91 2.95 -43.10
C LEU A 53 29.11 3.82 -43.47
N GLU A 54 30.23 3.21 -43.86
CA GLU A 54 31.45 3.94 -44.23
C GLU A 54 31.26 4.69 -45.56
N ARG A 55 30.60 4.07 -46.55
CA ARG A 55 30.35 4.67 -47.87
C ARG A 55 29.30 5.78 -47.82
N GLU A 56 28.14 5.50 -47.24
CA GLU A 56 26.97 6.38 -47.33
C GLU A 56 27.00 7.50 -46.27
N CYS A 57 27.38 7.18 -45.02
CA CYS A 57 27.27 8.13 -43.91
C CYS A 57 28.60 8.71 -43.40
N ARG A 58 29.76 8.19 -43.82
CA ARG A 58 31.09 8.69 -43.39
C ARG A 58 31.94 9.26 -44.52
N GLU A 59 31.95 8.62 -45.69
CA GLU A 59 32.51 9.20 -46.91
C GLU A 59 31.58 10.28 -47.49
N GLU A 60 30.25 10.18 -47.27
CA GLU A 60 29.23 11.15 -47.72
C GLU A 60 28.21 11.52 -46.61
N SER A 61 27.24 12.38 -46.96
CA SER A 61 26.18 12.86 -46.06
C SER A 61 24.87 12.10 -46.30
N CYS A 62 24.48 11.21 -45.38
CA CYS A 62 23.30 10.36 -45.55
C CYS A 62 22.00 10.93 -44.95
N SER A 63 20.88 10.45 -45.50
CA SER A 63 19.52 10.58 -45.00
C SER A 63 19.19 9.51 -43.94
N PHE A 64 18.06 9.68 -43.24
CA PHE A 64 17.63 8.72 -42.22
C PHE A 64 17.28 7.37 -42.85
N GLU A 65 16.75 7.38 -44.07
CA GLU A 65 16.34 6.17 -44.78
C GLU A 65 17.54 5.34 -45.23
N GLU A 66 18.60 5.98 -45.74
CA GLU A 66 19.87 5.30 -46.03
C GLU A 66 20.51 4.72 -44.76
N ALA A 67 20.50 5.46 -43.64
CA ALA A 67 20.93 4.91 -42.35
C ALA A 67 20.08 3.69 -41.92
N ARG A 68 18.75 3.73 -42.16
CA ARG A 68 17.83 2.62 -41.87
C ARG A 68 18.13 1.38 -42.71
N GLU A 69 18.54 1.55 -43.95
CA GLU A 69 18.99 0.47 -44.84
C GLU A 69 20.36 -0.12 -44.45
N VAL A 70 21.20 0.65 -43.75
CA VAL A 70 22.50 0.18 -43.24
C VAL A 70 22.36 -0.71 -42.01
N PHE A 71 21.52 -0.33 -41.04
CA PHE A 71 21.38 -1.07 -39.78
C PHE A 71 20.30 -2.15 -39.81
N GLU A 72 19.31 -2.05 -40.70
CA GLU A 72 18.15 -2.95 -40.81
C GLU A 72 17.28 -3.04 -39.51
N ASP A 73 17.58 -2.19 -38.52
CA ASP A 73 16.95 -2.14 -37.20
C ASP A 73 16.67 -0.68 -36.79
N VAL A 74 15.50 -0.43 -36.21
CA VAL A 74 15.02 0.94 -35.93
C VAL A 74 15.76 1.56 -34.75
N GLU A 75 16.03 0.80 -33.69
CA GLU A 75 16.70 1.33 -32.50
C GLU A 75 18.16 1.71 -32.81
N GLN A 76 18.91 0.82 -33.45
CA GLN A 76 20.28 1.09 -33.89
C GLN A 76 20.36 2.25 -34.89
N THR A 77 19.40 2.35 -35.82
CA THR A 77 19.32 3.50 -36.75
C THR A 77 19.14 4.80 -35.98
N THR A 78 18.24 4.85 -35.00
CA THR A 78 17.99 6.05 -34.19
C THR A 78 19.20 6.43 -33.33
N GLU A 79 19.84 5.45 -32.65
CA GLU A 79 21.05 5.70 -31.86
C GLU A 79 22.22 6.20 -32.70
N PHE A 80 22.39 5.68 -33.91
CA PHE A 80 23.36 6.23 -34.86
C PHE A 80 22.98 7.64 -35.30
N TRP A 81 21.70 7.86 -35.64
CA TRP A 81 21.24 9.10 -36.27
C TRP A 81 21.31 10.32 -35.36
N ASN A 82 21.00 10.16 -34.07
CA ASN A 82 21.12 11.24 -33.07
C ASN A 82 22.58 11.75 -33.05
N LYS A 83 23.52 10.86 -32.71
CA LYS A 83 24.98 11.12 -32.73
C LYS A 83 25.49 11.66 -34.06
N TYR A 84 24.90 11.24 -35.18
CA TYR A 84 25.27 11.69 -36.52
C TYR A 84 24.83 13.13 -36.84
N LYS A 85 23.76 13.64 -36.20
CA LYS A 85 23.22 14.97 -36.48
C LYS A 85 23.72 16.07 -35.55
N ASP A 86 23.84 15.82 -34.26
CA ASP A 86 24.28 16.82 -33.27
C ASP A 86 25.34 16.34 -32.27
N GLY A 87 25.80 15.08 -32.40
CA GLY A 87 26.85 14.49 -31.56
C GLY A 87 26.28 13.79 -30.32
N ASP A 88 27.09 12.96 -29.68
CA ASP A 88 26.65 12.20 -28.50
C ASP A 88 26.58 13.11 -27.26
N GLN A 89 25.37 13.38 -26.78
CA GLN A 89 25.18 14.26 -25.62
C GLN A 89 25.50 13.56 -24.29
N CYS A 90 25.60 12.22 -24.30
CA CYS A 90 26.04 11.42 -23.17
C CYS A 90 27.57 11.40 -22.98
N ASP A 91 28.39 11.83 -23.96
CA ASP A 91 29.87 11.90 -23.84
C ASP A 91 30.32 12.73 -22.63
N SER A 92 29.53 13.74 -22.24
CA SER A 92 29.79 14.58 -21.07
C SER A 92 29.54 13.91 -19.71
N ASN A 93 29.01 12.67 -19.71
CA ASN A 93 28.48 11.96 -18.54
C ASN A 93 27.51 12.83 -17.71
N PRO A 94 26.40 13.33 -18.32
CA PRO A 94 25.54 14.32 -17.67
C PRO A 94 24.69 13.72 -16.53
N CYS A 95 24.48 12.41 -16.51
CA CYS A 95 23.73 11.69 -15.48
C CYS A 95 24.64 11.36 -14.30
N LEU A 96 24.34 11.95 -13.14
CA LEU A 96 25.03 11.74 -11.88
C LEU A 96 24.52 10.47 -11.17
N ASN A 97 25.16 10.14 -10.04
CA ASN A 97 24.74 9.05 -9.13
C ASN A 97 24.46 7.71 -9.86
N GLU A 98 25.37 7.35 -10.78
CA GLU A 98 25.31 6.11 -11.59
C GLU A 98 24.05 5.98 -12.47
N GLY A 99 23.35 7.08 -12.74
CA GLY A 99 22.23 7.12 -13.69
C GLY A 99 22.66 6.79 -15.12
N LYS A 100 21.82 6.04 -15.85
CA LYS A 100 22.09 5.65 -17.24
C LYS A 100 21.66 6.76 -18.20
N CYS A 101 22.59 7.25 -19.03
CA CYS A 101 22.29 8.22 -20.07
C CYS A 101 21.80 7.55 -21.36
N LYS A 102 20.74 8.09 -21.97
CA LYS A 102 20.31 7.78 -23.33
C LYS A 102 20.32 9.05 -24.17
N ASP A 103 21.02 8.97 -25.30
CA ASP A 103 21.19 10.05 -26.28
C ASP A 103 19.93 10.23 -27.15
N GLY A 104 19.66 11.47 -27.55
CA GLY A 104 18.46 11.90 -28.28
C GLY A 104 18.80 13.01 -29.28
N LEU A 105 17.81 13.47 -30.05
CA LEU A 105 18.02 14.54 -31.01
C LEU A 105 17.83 15.90 -30.31
N GLY A 106 18.93 16.61 -30.05
CA GLY A 106 18.97 17.87 -29.33
C GLY A 106 18.72 17.78 -27.82
N GLU A 107 18.57 16.58 -27.27
CA GLU A 107 18.38 16.32 -25.84
C GLU A 107 18.90 14.93 -25.42
N TYR A 108 19.18 14.75 -24.13
CA TYR A 108 19.44 13.45 -23.51
C TYR A 108 18.42 13.15 -22.41
N THR A 109 18.20 11.86 -22.13
CA THR A 109 17.38 11.39 -21.01
C THR A 109 18.24 10.60 -20.03
N CYS A 110 18.17 10.93 -18.74
CA CYS A 110 18.77 10.15 -17.66
C CYS A 110 17.75 9.18 -17.05
N THR A 111 18.12 7.90 -16.94
CA THR A 111 17.40 6.90 -16.14
C THR A 111 18.11 6.75 -14.80
N CYS A 112 17.55 7.35 -13.75
CA CYS A 112 18.16 7.39 -12.43
C CYS A 112 18.08 6.05 -11.70
N LEU A 113 19.05 5.79 -10.81
CA LEU A 113 18.95 4.69 -9.85
C LEU A 113 17.95 5.01 -8.75
N GLU A 114 17.48 3.96 -8.08
CA GLU A 114 16.57 4.04 -6.93
C GLU A 114 17.14 4.97 -5.84
N GLY A 115 16.31 5.89 -5.35
CA GLY A 115 16.73 6.93 -4.40
C GLY A 115 17.22 8.25 -5.02
N PHE A 116 17.25 8.37 -6.36
CA PHE A 116 17.66 9.61 -7.05
C PHE A 116 16.63 10.09 -8.09
N GLU A 117 16.50 11.41 -8.21
CA GLU A 117 15.63 12.11 -9.16
C GLU A 117 16.33 13.38 -9.72
N GLY A 118 15.61 14.15 -10.54
CA GLY A 118 16.14 15.33 -11.24
C GLY A 118 16.54 15.00 -12.67
N LYS A 119 16.79 16.04 -13.49
CA LYS A 119 17.08 15.86 -14.94
C LYS A 119 18.36 15.04 -15.15
N ASN A 120 19.30 15.19 -14.23
CA ASN A 120 20.64 14.65 -14.25
C ASN A 120 20.85 13.68 -13.08
N CYS A 121 19.78 13.18 -12.45
CA CYS A 121 19.83 12.35 -11.24
C CYS A 121 20.57 13.03 -10.07
N GLU A 122 20.58 14.37 -10.05
CA GLU A 122 21.34 15.21 -9.12
C GLU A 122 20.70 15.34 -7.73
N LEU A 123 19.42 15.02 -7.61
CA LEU A 123 18.65 15.13 -6.37
C LEU A 123 18.57 13.75 -5.72
N SER A 124 18.99 13.64 -4.46
CA SER A 124 18.66 12.46 -3.64
C SER A 124 17.24 12.62 -3.12
N MET A 125 16.39 11.63 -3.39
CA MET A 125 15.05 11.55 -2.81
C MET A 125 15.17 11.38 -1.30
N ARG A 126 14.91 12.46 -0.55
CA ARG A 126 14.86 12.39 0.91
C ARG A 126 13.66 11.55 1.30
N GLN A 127 13.92 10.38 1.86
CA GLN A 127 12.88 9.57 2.48
C GLN A 127 12.29 10.36 3.66
N LEU A 128 11.00 10.65 3.57
CA LEU A 128 10.21 11.41 4.55
C LEU A 128 8.94 10.61 4.84
N CYS A 129 8.43 10.66 6.06
CA CYS A 129 7.16 10.00 6.38
C CYS A 129 5.97 10.64 5.63
N SER A 130 6.13 11.88 5.16
CA SER A 130 5.14 12.54 4.29
C SER A 130 5.07 11.99 2.85
N LEU A 131 6.04 11.18 2.41
CA LEU A 131 6.10 10.57 1.07
C LEU A 131 5.96 9.06 1.22
N ASP A 132 4.84 8.51 0.73
CA ASP A 132 4.41 7.10 0.88
C ASP A 132 4.73 6.46 2.24
N ASN A 133 4.50 7.20 3.33
CA ASN A 133 4.78 6.76 4.70
C ASN A 133 6.24 6.32 4.93
N GLY A 134 7.20 6.90 4.17
CA GLY A 134 8.61 6.51 4.19
C GLY A 134 8.84 5.03 3.85
N ASP A 135 7.97 4.45 3.04
CA ASP A 135 7.88 3.03 2.66
C ASP A 135 7.50 2.07 3.81
N CYS A 136 7.30 2.57 5.04
CA CYS A 136 6.95 1.76 6.20
C CYS A 136 5.59 1.05 6.00
N ASP A 137 5.49 -0.23 6.39
CA ASP A 137 4.23 -0.99 6.26
C ASP A 137 3.17 -0.58 7.29
N GLN A 138 3.60 -0.04 8.42
CA GLN A 138 2.73 0.45 9.49
C GLN A 138 3.19 1.84 9.93
N PHE A 139 3.91 2.00 11.04
CA PHE A 139 4.25 3.31 11.57
C PHE A 139 5.57 3.84 11.01
N CYS A 140 5.66 5.16 10.87
CA CYS A 140 6.83 5.89 10.37
C CYS A 140 7.16 7.05 11.30
N SER A 141 8.44 7.18 11.69
CA SER A 141 8.98 8.34 12.41
C SER A 141 10.22 8.90 11.69
N GLU A 142 10.43 10.21 11.80
CA GLU A 142 11.62 10.87 11.25
C GLU A 142 12.64 11.13 12.38
N GLU A 143 13.73 10.36 12.39
CA GLU A 143 14.81 10.49 13.37
C GLU A 143 16.10 10.96 12.68
N ARG A 144 16.62 12.13 13.09
CA ARG A 144 17.92 12.68 12.62
C ARG A 144 18.06 12.72 11.08
N ASN A 145 17.00 13.08 10.36
CA ASN A 145 16.88 13.05 8.89
C ASN A 145 16.92 11.65 8.26
N SER A 146 16.52 10.61 9.00
CA SER A 146 16.28 9.26 8.48
C SER A 146 14.86 8.80 8.84
N VAL A 147 14.26 7.98 7.99
CA VAL A 147 12.99 7.30 8.30
C VAL A 147 13.26 6.05 9.11
N VAL A 148 12.62 5.95 10.26
CA VAL A 148 12.56 4.75 11.10
C VAL A 148 11.14 4.20 11.04
N CYS A 149 11.01 2.90 10.76
CA CYS A 149 9.72 2.22 10.75
C CYS A 149 9.50 1.44 12.05
N SER A 150 8.27 1.39 12.53
CA SER A 150 7.85 0.53 13.64
C SER A 150 6.51 -0.14 13.34
N CYS A 151 6.19 -1.19 14.10
CA CYS A 151 5.05 -2.06 13.84
C CYS A 151 4.09 -2.12 15.04
N ALA A 152 2.84 -2.45 14.77
CA ALA A 152 1.79 -2.67 15.75
C ALA A 152 2.04 -3.96 16.57
N SER A 153 1.34 -4.10 17.70
CA SER A 153 1.41 -5.29 18.55
C SER A 153 1.06 -6.57 17.77
N GLY A 154 1.86 -7.62 17.91
CA GLY A 154 1.73 -8.87 17.13
C GLY A 154 2.44 -8.86 15.76
N TYR A 155 3.29 -7.85 15.52
CA TYR A 155 4.16 -7.72 14.36
C TYR A 155 5.60 -7.41 14.78
N ILE A 156 6.55 -7.88 13.97
CA ILE A 156 7.97 -7.58 14.02
C ILE A 156 8.40 -6.87 12.74
N LEU A 157 9.39 -5.98 12.85
CA LEU A 157 10.01 -5.34 11.69
C LEU A 157 10.88 -6.38 10.96
N GLY A 158 10.67 -6.52 9.65
CA GLY A 158 11.45 -7.41 8.80
C GLY A 158 12.84 -6.87 8.49
N ASP A 159 13.71 -7.73 7.92
CA ASP A 159 15.13 -7.44 7.69
C ASP A 159 15.39 -6.25 6.75
N ASN A 160 14.41 -5.87 5.94
CA ASN A 160 14.46 -4.66 5.09
C ASN A 160 14.28 -3.34 5.88
N GLY A 161 13.96 -3.40 7.18
CA GLY A 161 13.73 -2.23 8.02
C GLY A 161 12.44 -1.45 7.70
N LYS A 162 11.55 -1.99 6.85
CA LYS A 162 10.31 -1.34 6.38
C LYS A 162 9.06 -2.17 6.61
N SER A 163 9.15 -3.49 6.41
CA SER A 163 7.99 -4.38 6.40
C SER A 163 7.60 -4.89 7.77
N CYS A 164 6.30 -5.08 8.01
CA CYS A 164 5.78 -5.57 9.28
C CYS A 164 5.24 -7.00 9.14
N ILE A 165 6.01 -7.97 9.63
CA ILE A 165 5.71 -9.40 9.56
C ILE A 165 5.00 -9.81 10.84
N SER A 166 3.91 -10.56 10.75
CA SER A 166 3.18 -11.00 11.96
C SER A 166 3.84 -12.19 12.64
N THR A 167 3.83 -12.19 13.98
CA THR A 167 4.24 -13.34 14.81
C THR A 167 3.09 -14.30 15.13
N GLU A 168 1.84 -13.86 14.97
CA GLU A 168 0.65 -14.57 15.46
C GLU A 168 -0.18 -15.18 14.32
N PRO A 169 -0.96 -16.24 14.58
CA PRO A 169 -1.95 -16.74 13.61
C PRO A 169 -3.09 -15.73 13.34
N PHE A 170 -3.42 -14.90 14.32
CA PHE A 170 -4.52 -13.91 14.30
C PHE A 170 -4.04 -12.55 14.82
N PRO A 171 -3.12 -11.86 14.11
CA PRO A 171 -2.68 -10.53 14.51
C PRO A 171 -3.81 -9.51 14.40
N CYS A 172 -3.60 -8.37 15.06
CA CYS A 172 -4.52 -7.26 14.95
C CYS A 172 -4.64 -6.77 13.50
N GLY A 173 -5.83 -6.30 13.16
CA GLY A 173 -6.07 -5.54 11.93
C GLY A 173 -5.91 -6.33 10.64
N LYS A 174 -6.02 -7.66 10.63
CA LYS A 174 -6.10 -8.46 9.39
C LYS A 174 -7.51 -8.95 9.14
N HIS A 175 -7.94 -8.88 7.88
CA HIS A 175 -8.96 -9.81 7.39
C HIS A 175 -8.41 -11.23 7.50
N THR A 176 -9.26 -12.19 7.84
CA THR A 176 -8.86 -13.59 8.02
C THR A 176 -9.25 -14.48 6.86
N GLN A 177 -10.14 -14.00 5.96
CA GLN A 177 -10.59 -14.68 4.75
C GLN A 177 -9.46 -15.43 4.02
N GLY A 178 -9.72 -16.70 3.68
CA GLY A 178 -8.79 -17.53 2.91
C GLY A 178 -7.67 -18.21 3.71
N ARG A 179 -7.43 -17.87 4.99
CA ARG A 179 -6.39 -18.55 5.80
C ARG A 179 -6.67 -20.05 6.02
N GLY A 180 -7.93 -20.47 5.99
CA GLY A 180 -8.34 -21.87 6.15
C GLY A 180 -7.76 -22.85 5.11
N LYS A 181 -7.37 -22.37 3.92
CA LYS A 181 -6.78 -23.21 2.87
C LYS A 181 -5.27 -23.42 2.98
N ARG A 182 -4.54 -22.67 3.82
CA ARG A 182 -3.08 -22.82 3.96
C ARG A 182 -2.65 -23.56 5.22
N ALA A 183 -3.46 -23.52 6.27
CA ALA A 183 -3.17 -24.18 7.54
C ALA A 183 -3.38 -25.71 7.51
N ALA A 184 -4.17 -26.24 6.56
CA ALA A 184 -4.44 -27.67 6.43
C ALA A 184 -3.31 -28.43 5.70
N ASP A 185 -2.71 -27.83 4.67
CA ASP A 185 -1.78 -28.51 3.76
C ASP A 185 -0.32 -28.57 4.27
N GLN A 186 0.02 -27.85 5.35
CA GLN A 186 1.36 -27.89 5.95
C GLN A 186 1.52 -28.95 7.07
N ALA A 187 0.49 -29.76 7.31
CA ALA A 187 0.48 -30.77 8.38
C ALA A 187 0.71 -32.22 7.89
N THR A 188 1.19 -32.45 6.65
CA THR A 188 1.66 -33.77 6.21
C THR A 188 2.59 -33.69 5.00
N GLN A 189 3.90 -33.74 5.24
CA GLN A 189 4.86 -34.68 4.63
C GLN A 189 6.30 -34.24 4.95
N SER A 190 7.05 -35.16 5.55
CA SER A 190 8.47 -35.05 5.81
C SER A 190 9.25 -35.96 4.84
N HIS A 191 10.34 -35.44 4.29
CA HIS A 191 11.46 -36.18 3.65
C HIS A 191 11.13 -37.24 2.57
N GLU A 192 11.50 -36.94 1.32
CA GLU A 192 12.63 -37.59 0.64
C GLU A 192 13.06 -36.78 -0.60
N ASP A 193 14.33 -36.87 -0.98
CA ASP A 193 14.98 -36.26 -2.16
C ASP A 193 15.80 -37.42 -2.81
N PRO A 194 15.81 -37.63 -4.15
CA PRO A 194 16.82 -36.93 -4.97
C PRO A 194 16.53 -36.71 -6.49
N THR A 195 17.30 -35.78 -7.07
CA THR A 195 17.89 -35.78 -8.45
C THR A 195 17.04 -35.58 -9.72
N GLN A 196 17.09 -34.34 -10.24
CA GLN A 196 17.60 -33.94 -11.57
C GLN A 196 17.72 -34.97 -12.74
N THR A 197 16.97 -34.79 -13.84
CA THR A 197 17.48 -34.51 -15.24
C THR A 197 16.40 -34.49 -16.34
N ASP A 198 16.52 -33.53 -17.25
CA ASP A 198 16.37 -33.54 -18.72
C ASP A 198 15.10 -34.02 -19.50
N ILE A 199 14.47 -33.01 -20.16
CA ILE A 199 14.35 -32.83 -21.65
C ILE A 199 13.25 -33.55 -22.49
N LEU A 200 12.66 -32.72 -23.37
CA LEU A 200 11.96 -32.95 -24.66
C LEU A 200 10.43 -33.15 -24.76
N GLU A 201 9.93 -32.44 -25.78
CA GLU A 201 8.56 -32.14 -26.21
C GLU A 201 7.81 -33.32 -26.87
N GLN A 202 6.46 -33.23 -26.96
CA GLN A 202 5.77 -33.45 -28.24
C GLN A 202 4.33 -32.90 -28.32
N TYR A 203 4.03 -32.28 -29.48
CA TYR A 203 2.72 -31.83 -30.01
C TYR A 203 1.97 -33.02 -30.66
N SER A 204 0.64 -33.08 -30.90
CA SER A 204 -0.61 -32.34 -30.57
C SER A 204 -1.77 -33.23 -31.17
N PRO A 205 -2.97 -32.82 -31.67
CA PRO A 205 -3.84 -31.64 -31.49
C PRO A 205 -5.35 -31.95 -31.25
N GLY A 206 -6.17 -30.90 -31.07
CA GLY A 206 -7.65 -30.91 -31.17
C GLY A 206 -8.36 -30.42 -29.89
N ASP A 207 -9.24 -29.41 -29.88
CA ASP A 207 -9.76 -28.54 -30.95
C ASP A 207 -9.79 -27.07 -30.49
N LEU A 208 -9.70 -26.13 -31.44
CA LEU A 208 -9.64 -24.68 -31.15
C LEU A 208 -10.70 -23.87 -31.89
N ALA A 209 -11.15 -22.80 -31.20
CA ALA A 209 -11.61 -21.53 -31.76
C ALA A 209 -13.02 -21.47 -32.42
N PRO A 210 -13.63 -20.26 -32.58
CA PRO A 210 -12.98 -18.94 -32.52
C PRO A 210 -13.57 -17.88 -31.56
N THR A 211 -12.64 -17.18 -30.90
CA THR A 211 -12.77 -15.77 -30.50
C THR A 211 -13.00 -14.86 -31.71
N LYS A 212 -13.60 -13.69 -31.49
CA LYS A 212 -13.56 -12.56 -32.44
C LYS A 212 -13.10 -11.27 -31.76
N SER A 213 -12.26 -10.54 -32.49
CA SER A 213 -11.61 -9.28 -32.11
C SER A 213 -12.43 -8.03 -32.52
N PRO A 214 -12.06 -6.81 -32.08
CA PRO A 214 -12.96 -5.67 -32.06
C PRO A 214 -12.88 -4.73 -33.27
N GLY A 215 -13.92 -3.91 -33.43
CA GLY A 215 -13.99 -2.73 -34.30
C GLY A 215 -14.92 -2.89 -35.50
N ASP A 216 -16.07 -2.20 -35.49
CA ASP A 216 -16.19 -0.94 -36.25
C ASP A 216 -17.50 -0.16 -35.99
N LEU A 217 -17.51 1.09 -36.46
CA LEU A 217 -18.55 2.11 -36.23
C LEU A 217 -19.79 1.95 -37.15
N LEU A 218 -20.99 2.19 -36.60
CA LEU A 218 -22.03 3.15 -37.08
C LEU A 218 -23.41 2.83 -36.46
N GLY A 219 -24.17 3.87 -36.12
CA GLY A 219 -25.38 3.72 -35.29
C GLY A 219 -26.70 3.75 -36.06
N SER A 220 -27.79 3.43 -35.34
CA SER A 220 -29.11 4.07 -35.53
C SER A 220 -30.07 3.77 -34.37
N ASN A 221 -30.92 4.75 -34.08
CA ASN A 221 -32.03 4.66 -33.12
C ASN A 221 -32.94 3.44 -33.37
N LYS A 222 -33.40 2.81 -32.28
CA LYS A 222 -34.82 2.85 -31.90
C LYS A 222 -35.06 2.36 -30.47
N THR A 223 -35.93 3.09 -29.78
CA THR A 223 -36.54 2.71 -28.50
C THR A 223 -37.52 1.55 -28.67
N GLU A 224 -37.51 0.60 -27.75
CA GLU A 224 -38.74 -0.04 -27.29
C GLU A 224 -38.60 -0.48 -25.83
N THR A 225 -39.66 -0.26 -25.06
CA THR A 225 -39.71 -0.49 -23.62
C THR A 225 -40.15 -1.90 -23.29
N ASN A 226 -39.56 -2.52 -22.25
CA ASN A 226 -40.34 -3.32 -21.31
C ASN A 226 -39.64 -3.35 -19.95
N ALA A 227 -40.44 -3.23 -18.89
CA ALA A 227 -39.97 -3.21 -17.52
C ALA A 227 -40.27 -4.56 -16.85
N GLU A 228 -39.26 -5.17 -16.24
CA GLU A 228 -39.48 -6.20 -15.22
C GLU A 228 -38.76 -5.84 -13.92
N ASN A 229 -39.56 -5.78 -12.86
CA ASN A 229 -39.16 -5.56 -11.48
C ASN A 229 -37.96 -6.43 -11.06
N GLN A 230 -36.91 -5.79 -10.54
CA GLN A 230 -36.14 -6.38 -9.44
C GLN A 230 -36.20 -5.47 -8.22
N GLN A 231 -36.47 -6.09 -7.07
CA GLN A 231 -36.86 -5.42 -5.83
C GLN A 231 -35.63 -4.85 -5.12
N ASN A 232 -35.45 -3.52 -5.17
CA ASN A 232 -34.50 -2.82 -4.30
C ASN A 232 -35.03 -2.77 -2.86
N LEU A 233 -34.80 -3.85 -2.11
CA LEU A 233 -35.06 -3.92 -0.67
C LEU A 233 -33.91 -3.23 0.08
N VAL A 234 -34.20 -2.06 0.64
CA VAL A 234 -33.20 -1.16 1.23
C VAL A 234 -32.69 -1.67 2.58
N ARG A 235 -31.36 -1.86 2.65
CA ARG A 235 -30.57 -2.40 3.78
C ARG A 235 -30.22 -1.29 4.81
N ILE A 236 -29.22 -1.47 5.70
CA ILE A 236 -28.42 -0.33 6.21
C ILE A 236 -28.14 0.49 4.97
N VAL A 237 -28.61 1.72 4.91
CA VAL A 237 -28.76 2.34 3.59
C VAL A 237 -27.38 2.42 2.93
N GLY A 238 -27.22 1.74 1.78
CA GLY A 238 -25.92 1.52 1.12
C GLY A 238 -24.99 0.41 1.66
N GLY A 239 -25.09 0.05 2.95
CA GLY A 239 -24.17 -0.89 3.60
C GLY A 239 -24.23 -2.33 3.08
N LYS A 240 -23.06 -2.99 2.95
CA LYS A 240 -22.95 -4.41 2.58
C LYS A 240 -22.97 -5.32 3.80
N GLU A 241 -23.37 -6.58 3.62
CA GLU A 241 -23.21 -7.61 4.65
C GLU A 241 -21.74 -8.00 4.80
N CYS A 242 -21.30 -8.08 6.06
CA CYS A 242 -19.95 -8.48 6.37
C CYS A 242 -19.81 -9.99 6.21
N GLN A 243 -18.90 -10.41 5.32
CA GLN A 243 -18.62 -11.83 5.11
C GLN A 243 -17.80 -12.41 6.28
N GLU A 244 -17.77 -13.75 6.40
CA GLU A 244 -16.96 -14.42 7.42
C GLU A 244 -15.50 -13.94 7.34
N GLY A 245 -14.99 -13.38 8.45
CA GLY A 245 -13.62 -12.89 8.53
C GLY A 245 -13.32 -11.50 7.93
N GLU A 246 -14.33 -10.75 7.48
CA GLU A 246 -14.16 -9.34 7.06
C GLU A 246 -14.20 -8.35 8.24
N CYS A 247 -15.01 -8.62 9.29
CA CYS A 247 -15.15 -7.75 10.47
C CYS A 247 -14.78 -8.49 11.78
N PRO A 248 -13.63 -9.20 11.86
CA PRO A 248 -13.36 -10.14 12.95
C PRO A 248 -13.16 -9.45 14.32
N TRP A 249 -12.99 -8.12 14.34
CA TRP A 249 -12.91 -7.28 15.54
C TRP A 249 -14.26 -6.82 16.08
N GLN A 250 -15.37 -7.17 15.43
CA GLN A 250 -16.71 -6.78 15.88
C GLN A 250 -17.06 -7.48 17.19
N ALA A 251 -17.51 -6.69 18.16
CA ALA A 251 -18.19 -7.16 19.35
C ALA A 251 -19.63 -6.60 19.42
N LEU A 252 -20.50 -7.33 20.10
CA LEU A 252 -21.88 -6.95 20.40
C LEU A 252 -22.10 -7.01 21.92
N LEU A 253 -22.53 -5.90 22.51
CA LEU A 253 -22.94 -5.84 23.91
C LEU A 253 -24.41 -6.26 23.99
N ILE A 254 -24.66 -7.37 24.71
CA ILE A 254 -26.00 -7.97 24.87
C ILE A 254 -26.50 -7.82 26.31
N ASN A 255 -27.79 -7.51 26.47
CA ASN A 255 -28.44 -7.35 27.78
C ASN A 255 -28.71 -8.72 28.46
N GLU A 256 -29.40 -8.72 29.61
CA GLU A 256 -29.77 -9.97 30.32
C GLU A 256 -30.80 -10.83 29.56
N GLU A 257 -31.49 -10.26 28.57
CA GLU A 257 -32.46 -10.90 27.67
C GLU A 257 -31.81 -11.39 26.34
N ASN A 258 -30.46 -11.29 26.26
CA ASN A 258 -29.63 -11.55 25.07
C ASN A 258 -29.86 -10.61 23.86
N GLU A 259 -30.57 -9.49 24.04
CA GLU A 259 -30.73 -8.49 22.98
C GLU A 259 -29.49 -7.60 22.87
N GLY A 260 -29.00 -7.39 21.64
CA GLY A 260 -27.91 -6.48 21.34
C GLY A 260 -28.33 -5.01 21.42
N PHE A 261 -27.61 -4.19 22.20
CA PHE A 261 -27.94 -2.76 22.39
C PHE A 261 -26.83 -1.79 21.94
N CYS A 262 -25.58 -2.25 21.90
CA CYS A 262 -24.43 -1.47 21.41
C CYS A 262 -23.37 -2.38 20.79
N GLY A 263 -22.55 -1.84 19.90
CA GLY A 263 -21.33 -2.46 19.40
C GLY A 263 -20.12 -2.29 20.33
N GLY A 264 -19.05 -2.98 19.98
CA GLY A 264 -17.72 -2.82 20.55
C GLY A 264 -16.64 -3.24 19.55
N THR A 265 -15.39 -2.93 19.87
CA THR A 265 -14.20 -3.34 19.09
C THR A 265 -13.26 -4.17 19.96
N ILE A 266 -12.86 -5.36 19.48
CA ILE A 266 -11.88 -6.20 20.16
C ILE A 266 -10.49 -5.56 20.03
N LEU A 267 -9.84 -5.27 21.15
CA LEU A 267 -8.47 -4.76 21.20
C LEU A 267 -7.44 -5.88 21.45
N ASN A 268 -7.80 -6.85 22.28
CA ASN A 268 -7.04 -8.07 22.58
C ASN A 268 -7.97 -9.11 23.25
N GLU A 269 -7.43 -10.17 23.83
CA GLU A 269 -8.17 -11.30 24.39
C GLU A 269 -9.10 -10.90 25.55
N TYR A 270 -8.79 -9.81 26.26
CA TYR A 270 -9.51 -9.40 27.48
C TYR A 270 -10.20 -8.05 27.36
N TYR A 271 -9.84 -7.20 26.38
CA TYR A 271 -10.24 -5.80 26.37
C TYR A 271 -11.05 -5.42 25.12
N ILE A 272 -12.23 -4.88 25.36
CA ILE A 272 -13.17 -4.37 24.35
C ILE A 272 -13.26 -2.84 24.48
N LEU A 273 -13.13 -2.14 23.37
CA LEU A 273 -13.39 -0.71 23.25
C LEU A 273 -14.87 -0.48 22.92
N THR A 274 -15.52 0.49 23.56
CA THR A 274 -16.92 0.88 23.26
C THR A 274 -17.18 2.32 23.70
N ALA A 275 -18.40 2.81 23.48
CA ALA A 275 -18.83 4.15 23.90
C ALA A 275 -19.22 4.18 25.39
N ALA A 276 -19.02 5.32 26.05
CA ALA A 276 -19.35 5.50 27.47
C ALA A 276 -20.87 5.59 27.71
N HIS A 277 -21.64 6.06 26.73
CA HIS A 277 -23.10 6.19 26.85
C HIS A 277 -23.80 4.81 26.90
N CYS A 278 -23.29 3.80 26.19
CA CYS A 278 -23.79 2.42 26.21
C CYS A 278 -23.88 1.85 27.63
N LEU A 279 -22.90 2.16 28.47
CA LEU A 279 -22.77 1.68 29.85
C LEU A 279 -23.81 2.22 30.83
N HIS A 280 -24.68 3.15 30.41
CA HIS A 280 -25.79 3.65 31.23
C HIS A 280 -27.11 2.96 30.93
N GLN A 281 -27.19 2.15 29.86
CA GLN A 281 -28.43 1.52 29.42
C GLN A 281 -28.78 0.27 30.24
N THR A 282 -27.76 -0.50 30.65
CA THR A 282 -27.93 -1.76 31.40
C THR A 282 -26.98 -1.81 32.60
N ARG A 283 -27.40 -2.44 33.70
CA ARG A 283 -26.54 -2.65 34.90
C ARG A 283 -25.61 -3.84 34.77
N ARG A 284 -25.98 -4.80 33.92
CA ARG A 284 -25.28 -6.04 33.61
C ARG A 284 -25.49 -6.33 32.13
N PHE A 285 -24.42 -6.78 31.49
CA PHE A 285 -24.42 -7.17 30.09
C PHE A 285 -23.30 -8.20 29.88
N LYS A 286 -23.37 -8.92 28.77
CA LYS A 286 -22.28 -9.76 28.26
C LYS A 286 -21.75 -9.17 26.96
N VAL A 287 -20.57 -9.59 26.54
CA VAL A 287 -20.05 -9.28 25.21
C VAL A 287 -20.07 -10.55 24.37
N ARG A 288 -20.81 -10.54 23.26
CA ARG A 288 -20.80 -11.58 22.23
C ARG A 288 -19.82 -11.18 21.12
N VAL A 289 -18.99 -12.12 20.67
CA VAL A 289 -18.03 -11.95 19.56
C VAL A 289 -18.15 -13.10 18.57
N GLY A 290 -17.78 -12.86 17.31
CA GLY A 290 -17.82 -13.87 16.23
C GLY A 290 -19.17 -14.04 15.53
N ASP A 291 -20.23 -13.52 16.15
CA ASP A 291 -21.60 -13.44 15.64
C ASP A 291 -21.69 -12.63 14.34
N ARG A 292 -22.39 -13.20 13.35
CA ARG A 292 -22.73 -12.54 12.07
C ARG A 292 -24.24 -12.44 11.83
N ASN A 293 -25.07 -13.23 12.51
CA ASN A 293 -26.52 -13.17 12.42
C ASN A 293 -27.17 -13.41 13.78
N THR A 294 -27.69 -12.36 14.41
CA THR A 294 -28.21 -12.42 15.79
C THR A 294 -29.44 -13.30 15.98
N GLU A 295 -30.10 -13.72 14.89
CA GLU A 295 -31.29 -14.58 14.88
C GLU A 295 -30.95 -16.08 14.67
N GLU A 296 -29.70 -16.40 14.34
CA GLU A 296 -29.21 -17.77 14.13
C GLU A 296 -28.12 -18.11 15.17
N GLU A 297 -27.82 -19.40 15.36
CA GLU A 297 -26.68 -19.86 16.15
C GLU A 297 -25.74 -20.61 15.20
N GLU A 298 -24.68 -19.95 14.77
CA GLU A 298 -23.68 -20.45 13.82
C GLU A 298 -22.68 -21.42 14.48
N GLY A 299 -22.68 -21.51 15.81
CA GLY A 299 -21.82 -22.37 16.61
C GLY A 299 -20.38 -21.87 16.75
N ASN A 300 -20.13 -20.63 16.36
CA ASN A 300 -18.83 -19.95 16.33
C ASN A 300 -18.76 -18.75 17.30
N GLU A 301 -19.89 -18.42 17.92
CA GLU A 301 -20.10 -17.25 18.77
C GLU A 301 -19.62 -17.51 20.20
N MET A 302 -19.00 -16.51 20.82
CA MET A 302 -18.56 -16.60 22.21
C MET A 302 -19.13 -15.45 23.02
N ALA A 303 -19.86 -15.77 24.09
CA ALA A 303 -20.42 -14.80 25.03
C ALA A 303 -19.59 -14.74 26.32
N HIS A 304 -18.95 -13.60 26.57
CA HIS A 304 -18.07 -13.35 27.70
C HIS A 304 -18.75 -12.50 28.77
N GLU A 305 -18.60 -12.87 30.04
CA GLU A 305 -18.98 -12.03 31.17
C GLU A 305 -18.00 -10.85 31.35
N VAL A 306 -18.53 -9.71 31.75
CA VAL A 306 -17.74 -8.52 32.06
C VAL A 306 -17.20 -8.59 33.49
N GLU A 307 -15.88 -8.50 33.64
CA GLU A 307 -15.21 -8.36 34.94
C GLU A 307 -15.21 -6.91 35.41
N MET A 308 -14.91 -5.96 34.51
CA MET A 308 -14.71 -4.57 34.87
C MET A 308 -15.09 -3.61 33.74
N ILE A 309 -15.62 -2.46 34.12
CA ILE A 309 -16.00 -1.38 33.21
C ILE A 309 -15.16 -0.14 33.56
N ILE A 310 -14.40 0.37 32.59
CA ILE A 310 -13.52 1.53 32.74
C ILE A 310 -14.04 2.65 31.84
N LYS A 311 -14.98 3.44 32.36
CA LYS A 311 -15.52 4.64 31.70
C LYS A 311 -14.55 5.82 31.82
N HIS A 312 -14.39 6.63 30.79
CA HIS A 312 -13.60 7.86 30.90
C HIS A 312 -14.24 8.84 31.91
N ASN A 313 -13.44 9.37 32.85
CA ASN A 313 -13.94 10.15 33.98
C ASN A 313 -14.49 11.54 33.59
N LYS A 314 -14.08 12.06 32.42
CA LYS A 314 -14.59 13.32 31.84
C LYS A 314 -15.78 13.14 30.89
N PHE A 315 -16.41 11.97 30.82
CA PHE A 315 -17.58 11.76 29.95
C PHE A 315 -18.73 12.72 30.32
N ILE A 316 -19.18 13.51 29.35
CA ILE A 316 -20.31 14.45 29.46
C ILE A 316 -21.48 13.87 28.68
N ARG A 317 -22.62 13.62 29.34
CA ARG A 317 -23.78 12.95 28.73
C ARG A 317 -24.55 13.86 27.77
N GLU A 318 -24.53 15.17 28.05
CA GLU A 318 -25.28 16.20 27.34
C GLU A 318 -24.67 16.53 25.98
N THR A 319 -23.35 16.38 25.83
CA THR A 319 -22.58 16.70 24.61
C THR A 319 -21.91 15.48 23.98
N TYR A 320 -21.93 14.33 24.65
CA TYR A 320 -21.14 13.13 24.30
C TYR A 320 -19.63 13.40 24.20
N ASP A 321 -19.11 14.45 24.85
CA ASP A 321 -17.66 14.64 24.93
C ASP A 321 -17.03 13.59 25.85
N PHE A 322 -15.85 13.10 25.45
CA PHE A 322 -15.19 11.95 26.08
C PHE A 322 -16.05 10.65 26.12
N ASP A 323 -16.86 10.40 25.10
CA ASP A 323 -17.71 9.19 24.98
C ASP A 323 -16.92 7.92 24.65
N ILE A 324 -16.08 7.50 25.59
CA ILE A 324 -15.19 6.33 25.46
C ILE A 324 -15.15 5.50 26.75
N ALA A 325 -15.18 4.19 26.58
CA ALA A 325 -14.98 3.22 27.64
C ALA A 325 -14.19 2.00 27.17
N VAL A 326 -13.52 1.36 28.12
CA VAL A 326 -12.85 0.06 27.94
C VAL A 326 -13.51 -0.94 28.89
N VAL A 327 -13.89 -2.10 28.37
CA VAL A 327 -14.51 -3.19 29.12
C VAL A 327 -13.51 -4.34 29.22
N LYS A 328 -13.27 -4.85 30.43
CA LYS A 328 -12.46 -6.03 30.69
C LYS A 328 -13.35 -7.26 30.83
N LEU A 329 -13.07 -8.30 30.06
CA LEU A 329 -13.75 -9.59 30.10
C LEU A 329 -13.16 -10.48 31.20
N LYS A 330 -14.02 -11.35 31.77
CA LYS A 330 -13.68 -12.31 32.82
C LYS A 330 -12.96 -13.55 32.31
N THR A 331 -13.16 -13.89 31.03
CA THR A 331 -12.53 -15.01 30.32
C THR A 331 -11.92 -14.50 29.01
N PRO A 332 -10.76 -15.02 28.59
CA PRO A 332 -10.12 -14.59 27.35
C PRO A 332 -10.91 -15.03 26.12
N ILE A 333 -10.98 -14.16 25.11
CA ILE A 333 -11.43 -14.50 23.76
C ILE A 333 -10.44 -15.48 23.14
N THR A 334 -10.95 -16.55 22.52
CA THR A 334 -10.13 -17.46 21.70
C THR A 334 -10.13 -16.97 20.25
N PHE A 335 -9.03 -16.40 19.77
CA PHE A 335 -8.99 -15.91 18.38
C PHE A 335 -9.10 -17.04 17.35
N ARG A 336 -9.85 -16.77 16.28
CA ARG A 336 -10.26 -17.68 15.21
C ARG A 336 -10.46 -16.89 13.91
N MET A 337 -10.94 -17.56 12.86
CA MET A 337 -11.24 -16.91 11.58
C MET A 337 -12.18 -15.71 11.76
N ASN A 338 -13.36 -15.92 12.35
CA ASN A 338 -14.35 -14.87 12.58
C ASN A 338 -14.06 -13.94 13.78
N VAL A 339 -12.96 -14.13 14.53
CA VAL A 339 -12.67 -13.41 15.78
C VAL A 339 -11.19 -13.06 15.93
N ALA A 340 -10.83 -11.79 15.75
CA ALA A 340 -9.46 -11.26 15.84
C ALA A 340 -9.47 -9.76 16.17
N PRO A 341 -8.44 -9.20 16.84
CA PRO A 341 -8.45 -7.81 17.27
C PRO A 341 -8.27 -6.81 16.11
N ALA A 342 -8.64 -5.55 16.33
CA ALA A 342 -8.23 -4.42 15.46
C ALA A 342 -6.99 -3.74 16.04
N CYS A 343 -6.11 -3.18 15.20
CA CYS A 343 -4.89 -2.55 15.71
C CYS A 343 -5.18 -1.17 16.31
N LEU A 344 -4.51 -0.84 17.42
CA LEU A 344 -4.40 0.55 17.88
C LEU A 344 -3.24 1.23 17.13
N PRO A 345 -3.43 2.41 16.54
CA PRO A 345 -2.36 3.12 15.86
C PRO A 345 -1.54 4.01 16.81
N GLU A 346 -0.41 4.53 16.35
CA GLU A 346 0.29 5.64 17.00
C GLU A 346 -0.41 6.99 16.72
N LYS A 347 -0.36 7.94 17.68
CA LYS A 347 -1.16 9.18 17.62
C LYS A 347 -0.83 10.03 16.40
N ASP A 348 0.42 10.48 16.30
CA ASP A 348 0.78 11.53 15.35
C ASP A 348 0.83 10.96 13.91
N TRP A 349 1.22 9.69 13.78
CA TRP A 349 1.07 8.90 12.56
C TRP A 349 -0.40 8.73 12.12
N ALA A 350 -1.31 8.37 13.02
CA ALA A 350 -2.73 8.23 12.66
C ALA A 350 -3.35 9.55 12.17
N GLU A 351 -2.97 10.67 12.77
CA GLU A 351 -3.51 11.99 12.41
C GLU A 351 -2.93 12.55 11.11
N SER A 352 -1.71 12.14 10.73
CA SER A 352 -1.08 12.50 9.44
C SER A 352 -1.41 11.52 8.30
N THR A 353 -1.57 10.23 8.60
CA THR A 353 -1.62 9.16 7.59
C THR A 353 -2.97 8.44 7.52
N LEU A 354 -3.66 8.19 8.63
CA LEU A 354 -4.96 7.48 8.62
C LEU A 354 -6.14 8.44 8.42
N MET A 355 -6.17 9.57 9.13
CA MET A 355 -7.27 10.54 9.05
C MET A 355 -7.22 11.42 7.78
N THR A 356 -6.18 11.24 6.95
CA THR A 356 -6.02 11.82 5.62
C THR A 356 -6.39 10.85 4.49
N GLN A 357 -6.67 9.58 4.81
CA GLN A 357 -7.24 8.63 3.84
C GLN A 357 -8.62 9.10 3.40
N LYS A 358 -9.05 8.63 2.23
CA LYS A 358 -10.36 8.97 1.66
C LYS A 358 -11.53 8.60 2.59
N SER A 359 -11.40 7.49 3.30
CA SER A 359 -12.51 6.81 3.98
C SER A 359 -12.04 5.89 5.11
N GLY A 360 -12.97 5.60 6.02
CA GLY A 360 -12.89 4.49 6.97
C GLY A 360 -14.08 3.54 6.81
N ILE A 361 -14.07 2.45 7.56
CA ILE A 361 -15.11 1.43 7.60
C ILE A 361 -15.76 1.42 8.97
N VAL A 362 -17.08 1.41 8.99
CA VAL A 362 -17.91 1.21 10.18
C VAL A 362 -18.62 -0.13 10.05
N SER A 363 -18.76 -0.87 11.16
CA SER A 363 -19.53 -2.12 11.19
C SER A 363 -20.40 -2.25 12.45
N GLY A 364 -21.53 -2.95 12.30
CA GLY A 364 -22.47 -3.17 13.39
C GLY A 364 -23.80 -3.80 12.98
N PHE A 365 -24.69 -3.90 13.96
CA PHE A 365 -26.03 -4.51 13.89
C PHE A 365 -27.15 -3.45 13.99
N GLY A 366 -26.81 -2.18 13.75
CA GLY A 366 -27.69 -1.05 13.89
C GLY A 366 -28.90 -1.04 12.96
N ARG A 367 -29.72 0.00 13.12
CA ARG A 367 -30.96 0.16 12.37
C ARG A 367 -30.69 0.43 10.90
N THR A 368 -31.39 -0.29 10.04
CA THR A 368 -31.20 -0.17 8.59
C THR A 368 -31.56 1.21 8.01
N HIS A 369 -32.42 1.97 8.70
CA HIS A 369 -32.86 3.31 8.34
C HIS A 369 -33.33 4.06 9.60
N GLU A 370 -33.53 5.39 9.52
CA GLU A 370 -33.99 6.16 10.68
C GLU A 370 -35.31 5.59 11.23
N LYS A 371 -35.35 5.26 12.54
CA LYS A 371 -36.47 4.59 13.24
C LYS A 371 -36.83 3.18 12.75
N GLY A 372 -35.98 2.55 11.93
CA GLY A 372 -36.14 1.17 11.48
C GLY A 372 -35.94 0.12 12.57
N ARG A 373 -36.01 -1.16 12.17
CA ARG A 373 -35.58 -2.28 13.03
C ARG A 373 -34.05 -2.40 13.01
N PRO A 374 -33.42 -2.89 14.08
CA PRO A 374 -32.02 -3.34 14.06
C PRO A 374 -31.82 -4.40 12.96
N SER A 375 -30.57 -4.56 12.53
CA SER A 375 -30.20 -5.55 11.53
C SER A 375 -29.78 -6.85 12.22
N ALA A 376 -30.47 -7.95 11.96
CA ALA A 376 -30.06 -9.27 12.44
C ALA A 376 -28.66 -9.66 11.94
N THR A 377 -28.40 -9.43 10.65
CA THR A 377 -27.09 -9.67 10.02
C THR A 377 -26.10 -8.53 10.26
N LEU A 378 -24.84 -8.84 10.58
CA LEU A 378 -23.74 -7.89 10.67
C LEU A 378 -23.49 -7.19 9.32
N LYS A 379 -23.44 -5.86 9.34
CA LYS A 379 -23.20 -5.03 8.15
C LYS A 379 -22.00 -4.13 8.33
N MET A 380 -21.44 -3.72 7.21
CA MET A 380 -20.35 -2.75 7.13
C MET A 380 -20.60 -1.72 6.02
N LEU A 381 -20.16 -0.50 6.27
CA LEU A 381 -20.26 0.63 5.36
C LEU A 381 -18.92 1.36 5.31
N GLU A 382 -18.49 1.73 4.11
CA GLU A 382 -17.35 2.63 3.91
C GLU A 382 -17.85 4.09 3.94
N VAL A 383 -17.28 4.90 4.83
CA VAL A 383 -17.68 6.30 5.06
C VAL A 383 -16.50 7.24 4.85
N PRO A 384 -16.65 8.32 4.06
CA PRO A 384 -15.57 9.27 3.84
C PRO A 384 -15.35 10.16 5.06
N TYR A 385 -14.10 10.54 5.30
CA TYR A 385 -13.79 11.56 6.32
C TYR A 385 -14.31 12.93 5.90
N VAL A 386 -14.84 13.70 6.85
CA VAL A 386 -15.42 15.03 6.60
C VAL A 386 -14.52 16.09 7.23
N ASP A 387 -14.24 17.17 6.48
CA ASP A 387 -13.47 18.30 6.98
C ASP A 387 -14.04 18.85 8.29
N ARG A 388 -13.15 19.29 9.17
CA ARG A 388 -13.50 19.74 10.52
C ARG A 388 -14.40 20.98 10.54
N ASN A 389 -14.30 21.87 9.56
CA ASN A 389 -15.17 23.04 9.47
C ASN A 389 -16.54 22.66 8.92
N THR A 390 -16.60 21.85 7.86
CA THR A 390 -17.86 21.28 7.33
C THR A 390 -18.61 20.50 8.42
N CYS A 391 -17.92 19.61 9.13
CA CYS A 391 -18.42 18.84 10.27
C CYS A 391 -19.05 19.76 11.33
N LYS A 392 -18.35 20.81 11.78
CA LYS A 392 -18.89 21.78 12.75
C LYS A 392 -20.08 22.58 12.22
N LEU A 393 -20.05 23.02 10.97
CA LEU A 393 -21.13 23.81 10.37
C LEU A 393 -22.39 22.97 10.08
N SER A 394 -22.23 21.65 9.90
CA SER A 394 -23.34 20.72 9.70
C SER A 394 -24.17 20.50 10.98
N SER A 395 -23.59 20.74 12.16
CA SER A 395 -24.16 20.36 13.46
C SER A 395 -24.67 21.56 14.25
N SER A 396 -25.80 21.37 14.93
CA SER A 396 -26.32 22.29 15.95
C SER A 396 -25.62 22.11 17.31
N PHE A 397 -25.02 20.94 17.54
CA PHE A 397 -24.24 20.62 18.74
C PHE A 397 -22.75 20.92 18.54
N VAL A 398 -22.05 21.24 19.63
CA VAL A 398 -20.62 21.59 19.62
C VAL A 398 -19.75 20.35 19.42
N ILE A 399 -19.05 20.28 18.29
CA ILE A 399 -18.11 19.19 17.98
C ILE A 399 -16.71 19.52 18.52
N THR A 400 -16.27 18.76 19.52
CA THR A 400 -15.00 18.99 20.26
C THR A 400 -13.78 18.48 19.49
N GLN A 401 -12.57 18.69 20.02
CA GLN A 401 -11.33 18.11 19.44
C GLN A 401 -11.20 16.59 19.69
N ASN A 402 -12.08 16.02 20.51
CA ASN A 402 -12.16 14.59 20.78
C ASN A 402 -13.08 13.86 19.79
N MET A 403 -13.59 14.56 18.76
CA MET A 403 -14.58 14.08 17.82
C MET A 403 -14.18 14.39 16.38
N PHE A 404 -14.63 13.54 15.45
CA PHE A 404 -14.63 13.81 14.01
C PHE A 404 -15.95 13.36 13.39
N CYS A 405 -16.26 13.86 12.18
CA CYS A 405 -17.40 13.40 11.40
C CYS A 405 -16.92 12.49 10.25
N ALA A 406 -17.71 11.49 9.91
CA ALA A 406 -17.57 10.72 8.68
C ALA A 406 -18.96 10.36 8.12
N GLY A 407 -19.08 10.27 6.80
CA GLY A 407 -20.35 10.01 6.11
C GLY A 407 -20.55 10.91 4.88
N TYR A 408 -21.66 10.71 4.16
CA TYR A 408 -21.93 11.37 2.89
C TYR A 408 -22.88 12.58 3.07
N ASP A 409 -22.65 13.65 2.31
CA ASP A 409 -23.47 14.87 2.38
C ASP A 409 -24.92 14.65 1.89
N SER A 410 -25.09 13.82 0.86
CA SER A 410 -26.37 13.65 0.16
C SER A 410 -26.68 12.25 -0.37
N ASN A 411 -25.73 11.31 -0.32
CA ASN A 411 -26.08 9.90 -0.45
C ASN A 411 -26.89 9.51 0.79
N PRO A 412 -27.88 8.61 0.66
CA PRO A 412 -28.71 8.23 1.79
C PRO A 412 -28.00 7.25 2.72
N GLU A 413 -26.66 7.15 2.70
CA GLU A 413 -25.85 6.11 3.35
C GLU A 413 -25.17 6.64 4.62
N ASP A 414 -25.40 6.00 5.77
CA ASP A 414 -24.90 6.45 7.08
C ASP A 414 -24.93 5.33 8.13
N ALA A 415 -24.15 5.48 9.20
CA ALA A 415 -24.28 4.65 10.40
C ALA A 415 -25.51 5.07 11.21
N CYS A 416 -26.16 4.15 11.94
CA CYS A 416 -27.42 4.46 12.62
C CYS A 416 -27.51 3.86 14.03
N GLN A 417 -28.63 4.12 14.70
CA GLN A 417 -28.86 3.73 16.09
C GLN A 417 -28.69 2.21 16.26
N GLY A 418 -27.90 1.80 17.25
CA GLY A 418 -27.53 0.39 17.50
C GLY A 418 -26.10 0.04 17.04
N ASP A 419 -25.50 0.83 16.15
CA ASP A 419 -24.06 0.75 15.84
C ASP A 419 -23.19 1.43 16.92
N SER A 420 -23.81 2.21 17.81
CA SER A 420 -23.19 2.91 18.95
C SER A 420 -22.18 2.04 19.72
N GLY A 421 -20.97 2.56 19.94
CA GLY A 421 -19.87 1.83 20.54
C GLY A 421 -19.09 0.90 19.59
N GLY A 422 -19.61 0.66 18.38
CA GLY A 422 -18.97 -0.12 17.33
C GLY A 422 -17.71 0.53 16.75
N PRO A 423 -16.93 -0.23 15.98
CA PRO A 423 -15.69 0.22 15.36
C PRO A 423 -15.93 1.27 14.26
N HIS A 424 -15.06 2.27 14.22
CA HIS A 424 -14.65 2.92 12.97
C HIS A 424 -13.16 2.63 12.76
N VAL A 425 -12.85 1.82 11.74
CA VAL A 425 -11.48 1.40 11.40
C VAL A 425 -11.03 1.98 10.07
N THR A 426 -9.73 2.24 9.94
CA THR A 426 -9.13 2.72 8.68
C THR A 426 -8.10 1.72 8.21
N ARG A 427 -8.20 1.32 6.93
CA ARG A 427 -7.21 0.47 6.27
C ARG A 427 -6.00 1.32 5.89
N PHE A 428 -4.80 0.85 6.24
CA PHE A 428 -3.56 1.34 5.68
C PHE A 428 -2.73 0.16 5.17
N LYS A 429 -2.29 0.21 3.90
CA LYS A 429 -1.75 -0.93 3.15
C LYS A 429 -2.63 -2.18 3.28
N ASP A 430 -2.29 -3.09 4.19
CA ASP A 430 -3.04 -4.31 4.51
C ASP A 430 -3.32 -4.48 6.02
N THR A 431 -3.36 -3.39 6.78
CA THR A 431 -3.66 -3.41 8.23
C THR A 431 -4.80 -2.45 8.57
N TYR A 432 -5.75 -2.89 9.39
CA TYR A 432 -6.91 -2.13 9.85
C TYR A 432 -6.69 -1.59 11.27
N PHE A 433 -6.74 -0.27 11.40
CA PHE A 433 -6.49 0.44 12.66
C PHE A 433 -7.76 1.12 13.18
N VAL A 434 -8.01 1.05 14.49
CA VAL A 434 -9.14 1.75 15.12
C VAL A 434 -8.88 3.25 15.16
N THR A 435 -9.64 4.02 14.39
CA THR A 435 -9.55 5.48 14.31
C THR A 435 -10.70 6.18 15.03
N GLY A 436 -11.85 5.53 15.13
CA GLY A 436 -13.02 6.06 15.83
C GLY A 436 -13.87 5.00 16.55
N ILE A 437 -14.81 5.51 17.33
CA ILE A 437 -15.91 4.75 17.96
C ILE A 437 -17.21 5.44 17.54
N VAL A 438 -18.21 4.67 17.09
CA VAL A 438 -19.55 5.22 16.76
C VAL A 438 -20.15 5.84 18.03
N SER A 439 -20.49 7.13 18.02
CA SER A 439 -20.98 7.84 19.21
C SER A 439 -22.41 8.34 19.04
N TRP A 440 -22.67 9.31 18.14
CA TRP A 440 -24.00 9.89 17.92
C TRP A 440 -24.15 10.50 16.52
N GLY A 441 -25.36 10.94 16.16
CA GLY A 441 -25.66 11.65 14.91
C GLY A 441 -27.00 12.40 14.95
N GLU A 442 -27.18 13.42 14.11
CA GLU A 442 -28.43 14.20 14.03
C GLU A 442 -29.49 13.52 13.12
N GLY A 443 -29.94 12.33 13.53
CA GLY A 443 -30.74 11.43 12.69
C GLY A 443 -29.86 10.33 12.10
N CYS A 444 -30.33 9.68 11.04
CA CYS A 444 -29.52 8.77 10.22
C CYS A 444 -29.69 9.15 8.75
N ALA A 445 -28.59 9.34 8.01
CA ALA A 445 -28.58 9.64 6.58
C ALA A 445 -29.41 10.88 6.18
N ARG A 446 -29.40 11.92 7.02
CA ARG A 446 -30.05 13.18 6.68
C ARG A 446 -29.13 14.04 5.84
N LYS A 447 -29.64 14.60 4.75
CA LYS A 447 -28.88 15.50 3.87
C LYS A 447 -28.23 16.64 4.67
N GLY A 448 -26.93 16.85 4.47
CA GLY A 448 -26.12 17.85 5.17
C GLY A 448 -25.85 17.52 6.65
N LYS A 449 -25.98 16.26 7.07
CA LYS A 449 -25.62 15.75 8.40
C LYS A 449 -24.70 14.54 8.24
N TYR A 450 -23.94 14.24 9.29
CA TYR A 450 -22.92 13.20 9.29
C TYR A 450 -22.94 12.45 10.63
N GLY A 451 -22.51 11.18 10.62
CA GLY A 451 -22.20 10.45 11.85
C GLY A 451 -21.03 11.09 12.60
N VAL A 452 -21.13 11.16 13.92
CA VAL A 452 -20.09 11.72 14.81
C VAL A 452 -19.43 10.60 15.61
N TYR A 453 -18.11 10.57 15.54
CA TYR A 453 -17.28 9.50 16.07
C TYR A 453 -16.30 10.05 17.12
N THR A 454 -16.08 9.31 18.19
CA THR A 454 -15.05 9.63 19.19
C THR A 454 -13.67 9.34 18.60
N LYS A 455 -12.81 10.35 18.49
CA LYS A 455 -11.46 10.28 17.90
C LYS A 455 -10.51 9.47 18.79
N VAL A 456 -10.21 8.23 18.42
CA VAL A 456 -9.43 7.30 19.25
C VAL A 456 -8.00 7.77 19.49
N THR A 457 -7.39 8.50 18.54
CA THR A 457 -6.02 9.03 18.66
C THR A 457 -5.86 9.97 19.86
N SER A 458 -6.90 10.73 20.22
CA SER A 458 -6.97 11.59 21.41
C SER A 458 -6.91 10.80 22.73
N PHE A 459 -7.19 9.48 22.69
CA PHE A 459 -7.36 8.63 23.88
C PHE A 459 -6.35 7.48 24.00
N LEU A 460 -5.44 7.26 23.05
CA LEU A 460 -4.48 6.14 23.07
C LEU A 460 -3.75 5.99 24.40
N LYS A 461 -3.21 7.08 24.96
CA LYS A 461 -2.53 7.07 26.28
C LYS A 461 -3.45 6.73 27.45
N TRP A 462 -4.76 6.97 27.33
CA TRP A 462 -5.76 6.57 28.32
C TRP A 462 -6.17 5.10 28.13
N ILE A 463 -6.35 4.63 26.89
CA ILE A 463 -6.64 3.22 26.57
C ILE A 463 -5.52 2.31 27.12
N ASP A 464 -4.26 2.62 26.81
CA ASP A 464 -3.09 1.89 27.30
C ASP A 464 -3.04 1.78 28.83
N ARG A 465 -3.26 2.91 29.53
CA ARG A 465 -3.34 2.92 31.01
C ARG A 465 -4.54 2.11 31.52
N SER A 466 -5.69 2.17 30.86
CA SER A 466 -6.88 1.41 31.26
C SER A 466 -6.67 -0.11 31.13
N MET A 467 -5.92 -0.56 30.11
CA MET A 467 -5.53 -1.97 29.97
C MET A 467 -4.46 -2.37 31.02
N LYS A 468 -3.45 -1.53 31.27
CA LYS A 468 -2.34 -1.85 32.19
C LYS A 468 -2.71 -1.77 33.68
N ALA A 469 -3.50 -0.79 34.09
CA ALA A 469 -3.57 -0.35 35.50
C ALA A 469 -4.10 -1.38 36.51
N ARG A 470 -4.67 -2.51 36.06
CA ARG A 470 -5.35 -3.49 36.95
C ARG A 470 -5.06 -4.97 36.63
N GLY A 471 -4.02 -5.26 35.84
CA GLY A 471 -3.53 -6.64 35.64
C GLY A 471 -2.74 -7.21 36.81
N GLY A 472 -2.11 -6.36 37.64
CA GLY A 472 -1.18 -6.81 38.70
C GLY A 472 -1.80 -7.27 40.03
N ALA A 473 -3.11 -7.08 40.24
CA ALA A 473 -3.72 -7.27 41.57
C ALA A 473 -3.92 -8.75 42.01
N GLN A 474 -3.55 -9.72 41.18
CA GLN A 474 -3.68 -11.17 41.49
C GLN A 474 -2.35 -11.93 41.59
N ALA A 475 -1.20 -11.27 41.37
CA ALA A 475 0.11 -11.94 41.41
C ALA A 475 0.77 -12.01 42.82
N GLU A 476 0.38 -11.13 43.76
CA GLU A 476 1.03 -11.00 45.08
C GLU A 476 0.14 -11.44 46.26
N ARG A 477 -0.50 -12.61 46.15
CA ARG A 477 -1.06 -13.33 47.31
C ARG A 477 -0.64 -14.80 47.35
N ALA A 478 0.64 -15.06 47.16
CA ALA A 478 1.26 -16.24 47.73
C ALA A 478 1.25 -16.11 49.27
N ALA A 479 0.60 -17.05 49.96
CA ALA A 479 0.55 -17.05 51.41
C ALA A 479 1.93 -17.33 52.02
N PRO A 480 2.25 -16.82 53.23
CA PRO A 480 3.50 -17.16 53.90
C PRO A 480 3.54 -18.64 54.25
N VAL A 481 4.58 -19.34 53.78
CA VAL A 481 4.89 -20.71 54.22
C VAL A 481 5.40 -20.63 55.67
N PRO A 482 4.83 -21.40 56.63
CA PRO A 482 5.39 -21.47 57.97
C PRO A 482 6.69 -22.28 57.92
N HIS A 483 7.83 -21.67 58.26
CA HIS A 483 9.05 -22.42 58.51
C HIS A 483 8.97 -23.13 59.87
N PRO A 484 9.33 -24.42 59.96
CA PRO A 484 9.41 -25.14 61.23
C PRO A 484 10.77 -24.96 61.89
N HIS A 485 10.80 -24.46 63.12
CA HIS A 485 11.85 -24.69 64.13
C HIS A 485 11.28 -24.53 65.53
#